data_AF-A0A7S8ITE1-F1
#
_entry.id   AF-A0A7S8ITE1-F1
#
_cell.length_a   1.000
_cell.length_b   1.000
_cell.length_c   1.000
_cell.angle_alpha   90.00
_cell.angle_beta   90.00
_cell.angle_gamma   90.00
#
_symmetry.space_group_name_H-M   'P 1'
#
loop_
_entity.id
_entity.type
_entity.pdbx_description
1 polymer ?
#
loop_
_entity_poly.entity_id
_entity_poly.type
_entity_poly.pdbx_seq_one_letter_code
_entity_poly.pdbx_strand_id
1 'polypeptide(L)'
;GLPELCAYYKAGSELKGSELRKQLSETLPSHMLPAYFVQVDRIPLTANGKTDKNALPKPGVSQTAQTVSALPETELEEKLCRIWKQT
;
A
#
# COMPACT_ATOMS: atom_id res chain seq x y z
N GLY A 1 10.00 11.84 -4.88
CA GLY A 1 8.63 11.43 -5.24
C GLY A 1 7.64 12.34 -4.55
N LEU A 2 6.42 12.47 -5.08
CA LEU A 2 5.32 13.11 -4.36
C LEU A 2 4.98 12.28 -3.11
N PRO A 3 4.49 12.91 -2.03
CA PRO A 3 4.07 12.18 -0.84
C PRO A 3 2.91 11.24 -1.18
N GLU A 4 3.08 9.95 -0.92
CA GLU A 4 2.04 8.94 -1.12
C GLU A 4 1.29 8.68 0.19
N LEU A 5 0.02 8.30 0.07
CA LEU A 5 -0.83 7.96 1.22
C LEU A 5 -0.63 6.50 1.63
N CYS A 6 -0.44 6.28 2.94
CA CYS A 6 -0.32 4.95 3.54
C CYS A 6 -1.42 4.77 4.59
N ALA A 7 -2.22 3.70 4.45
CA ALA A 7 -3.25 3.32 5.40
C ALA A 7 -2.73 2.25 6.36
N TYR A 8 -2.85 2.52 7.65
CA TYR A 8 -2.58 1.54 8.71
C TYR A 8 -3.89 1.10 9.34
N TYR A 9 -4.10 -0.20 9.45
CA TYR A 9 -5.35 -0.74 10.01
C TYR A 9 -5.09 -1.98 10.85
N LYS A 10 -6.02 -2.24 11.77
CA LYS A 10 -6.09 -3.50 12.52
C LYS A 10 -7.32 -4.25 12.05
N ALA A 11 -7.18 -5.54 11.76
CA ALA A 11 -8.28 -6.43 11.43
C ALA A 11 -8.14 -7.73 12.22
N GLY A 12 -9.26 -8.40 12.49
CA GLY A 12 -9.28 -9.71 13.17
C GLY A 12 -8.87 -10.88 12.27
N SER A 13 -8.78 -10.64 10.97
CA SER A 13 -8.32 -11.59 9.95
C SER A 13 -7.44 -10.87 8.94
N GLU A 14 -6.75 -11.63 8.10
CA GLU A 14 -5.96 -11.07 7.01
C GLU A 14 -6.89 -10.48 5.94
N LEU A 15 -6.66 -9.21 5.59
CA LEU A 15 -7.39 -8.51 4.53
C LEU A 15 -6.44 -8.11 3.41
N LYS A 16 -6.86 -8.34 2.17
CA LYS A 16 -6.09 -7.92 0.99
C LYS A 16 -6.24 -6.41 0.79
N GLY A 17 -5.12 -5.69 0.70
CA GLY A 17 -5.11 -4.25 0.45
C GLY A 17 -5.85 -3.83 -0.83
N SER A 18 -5.88 -4.69 -1.85
CA SER A 18 -6.61 -4.44 -3.09
C SER A 18 -8.13 -4.41 -2.91
N GLU A 19 -8.69 -5.26 -2.03
CA GLU A 19 -10.13 -5.24 -1.73
C GLU A 19 -10.48 -3.96 -0.97
N LEU A 20 -9.68 -3.58 0.02
CA LEU A 20 -9.87 -2.33 0.75
C LEU A 20 -9.80 -1.11 -0.17
N ARG A 21 -8.84 -1.08 -1.09
CA ARG A 21 -8.72 -0.02 -2.09
C ARG A 21 -9.94 0.04 -3.00
N LYS A 22 -10.44 -1.11 -3.46
CA LYS A 22 -11.63 -1.19 -4.32
C LYS A 22 -12.84 -0.60 -3.60
N GLN A 23 -13.11 -1.02 -2.37
CA GLN A 23 -14.22 -0.47 -1.56
C GLN A 23 -14.08 1.04 -1.34
N LEU A 24 -12.87 1.52 -1.00
CA LEU A 24 -12.64 2.96 -0.80
C LEU A 24 -12.80 3.77 -2.10
N SER A 25 -12.51 3.20 -3.26
CA SER A 25 -12.63 3.89 -4.55
C SER A 25 -14.06 4.24 -4.94
N GLU A 26 -15.05 3.59 -4.33
CA GLU A 26 -16.47 3.89 -4.53
C GLU A 26 -16.90 5.19 -3.83
N THR A 27 -16.13 5.64 -2.82
CA THR A 27 -16.49 6.78 -1.97
C THR A 27 -15.44 7.90 -1.96
N LEU A 28 -14.18 7.58 -2.26
CA LEU A 28 -13.07 8.51 -2.23
C LEU A 28 -12.55 8.84 -3.64
N PRO A 29 -12.21 10.11 -3.92
CA PRO A 29 -11.47 10.47 -5.13
C PRO A 29 -10.12 9.76 -5.22
N SER A 30 -9.63 9.56 -6.46
CA SER A 30 -8.41 8.81 -6.75
C SER A 30 -7.16 9.29 -6.00
N HIS A 31 -7.02 10.60 -5.79
CA HIS A 31 -5.88 11.19 -5.07
C HIS A 31 -5.94 11.00 -3.54
N MET A 32 -7.08 10.60 -3.00
CA MET A 32 -7.24 10.24 -1.58
C MET A 32 -7.11 8.73 -1.33
N LEU A 33 -6.98 7.93 -2.39
CA LEU A 33 -6.82 6.49 -2.24
C LEU A 33 -5.39 6.15 -1.80
N PRO A 34 -5.22 5.45 -0.66
CA PRO A 34 -3.90 5.00 -0.21
C PRO A 34 -3.22 4.12 -1.25
N ALA A 35 -1.92 4.35 -1.46
CA ALA A 35 -1.07 3.50 -2.29
C ALA A 35 -0.68 2.22 -1.54
N TYR A 36 -0.51 2.32 -0.21
CA TYR A 36 -0.11 1.23 0.67
C TYR A 36 -1.18 0.95 1.73
N PHE A 37 -1.38 -0.33 2.04
CA PHE A 37 -2.27 -0.82 3.08
C PHE A 37 -1.49 -1.77 3.97
N VAL A 38 -1.24 -1.33 5.20
CA VAL A 38 -0.41 -2.03 6.17
C VAL A 38 -1.28 -2.49 7.34
N GLN A 39 -1.46 -3.80 7.43
CA GLN A 39 -2.10 -4.41 8.60
C GLN A 39 -1.10 -4.44 9.76
N VAL A 40 -1.54 -3.97 10.94
CA VAL A 40 -0.75 -3.99 12.17
C VAL A 40 -1.52 -4.67 13.29
N ASP A 41 -0.83 -5.37 14.18
CA ASP A 41 -1.44 -6.02 15.34
C ASP A 41 -2.03 -4.99 16.32
N ARG A 42 -1.37 -3.83 16.41
CA ARG A 42 -1.75 -2.72 17.25
C ARG A 42 -1.24 -1.40 16.66
N ILE A 43 -2.05 -0.36 16.79
CA ILE A 43 -1.63 1.01 16.49
C ILE A 43 -0.72 1.49 17.65
N PRO A 44 0.56 1.82 17.40
CA PRO A 44 1.47 2.28 18.44
C PRO A 44 1.02 3.65 18.97
N LEU A 45 1.11 3.82 20.28
CA LEU A 45 0.73 5.04 20.98
C LEU A 45 1.93 5.60 21.74
N THR A 46 2.05 6.92 21.77
CA THR A 46 2.94 7.67 22.66
C THR A 46 2.50 7.52 24.12
N ALA A 47 3.36 7.92 25.05
CA ALA A 47 3.05 7.94 26.49
C ALA A 47 1.77 8.73 26.84
N ASN A 48 1.43 9.73 26.02
CA ASN A 48 0.23 10.56 26.17
C ASN A 48 -1.01 9.98 25.44
N GLY A 49 -0.93 8.75 24.93
CA GLY A 49 -2.06 8.06 24.27
C GLY A 49 -2.34 8.49 22.83
N LYS A 50 -1.56 9.42 22.25
CA LYS A 50 -1.66 9.78 20.82
C LYS A 50 -0.96 8.75 19.96
N THR A 51 -1.40 8.56 18.71
CA THR A 51 -0.69 7.70 17.74
C THR A 51 0.76 8.11 17.55
N ASP A 52 1.68 7.18 17.72
CA ASP A 52 3.10 7.35 17.43
C ASP A 52 3.37 7.00 15.97
N LYS A 53 3.40 8.01 15.11
CA LYS A 53 3.64 7.81 13.67
C LYS A 53 5.05 7.32 13.36
N ASN A 54 6.04 7.58 14.23
CA ASN A 54 7.42 7.18 14.01
C ASN A 54 7.63 5.69 14.31
N ALA A 55 6.79 5.14 15.19
CA ALA A 55 6.77 3.72 15.52
C ALA A 55 5.96 2.86 14.52
N LEU A 56 5.29 3.48 13.54
CA LEU A 56 4.59 2.73 12.50
C LEU A 56 5.59 2.06 11.55
N PRO A 57 5.35 0.79 11.17
CA PRO A 57 6.23 0.08 10.25
C PRO A 57 6.22 0.74 8.88
N LYS A 58 7.38 0.85 8.24
CA LYS A 58 7.45 1.41 6.87
C LYS A 58 6.75 0.46 5.88
N PRO A 59 5.93 0.98 4.95
CA PRO A 59 5.30 0.14 3.94
C PRO A 59 6.36 -0.44 3.00
N GLY A 60 6.34 -1.75 2.81
CA GLY A 60 7.12 -2.47 1.82
C GLY A 60 6.32 -2.75 0.54
N VAL A 61 7.01 -3.23 -0.49
CA VAL A 61 6.45 -3.52 -1.83
C VAL A 61 5.26 -4.48 -1.77
N SER A 62 5.25 -5.43 -0.83
CA SER A 62 4.13 -6.39 -0.66
C SER A 62 2.86 -5.76 -0.06
N GLN A 63 2.94 -4.55 0.49
CA GLN A 63 1.79 -3.84 1.05
C GLN A 63 1.18 -2.83 0.06
N THR A 64 1.70 -2.77 -1.17
CA THR A 64 1.11 -2.00 -2.25
C THR A 64 -0.27 -2.56 -2.62
N ALA A 65 -1.27 -1.69 -2.76
CA ALA A 65 -2.63 -2.06 -3.10
C ALA A 65 -2.81 -2.58 -4.54
N GLN A 66 -1.81 -2.34 -5.40
CA GLN A 66 -1.78 -2.83 -6.77
C GLN A 66 -1.53 -4.33 -6.77
N THR A 67 -2.60 -5.10 -6.71
CA THR A 67 -2.58 -6.47 -7.21
C THR A 67 -2.46 -6.42 -8.73
N VAL A 68 -1.55 -7.24 -9.25
CA VAL A 68 -1.30 -7.56 -10.68
C VAL A 68 -0.06 -6.83 -11.21
N SER A 69 1.11 -7.39 -10.91
CA SER A 69 2.16 -7.41 -11.92
C SER A 69 1.70 -8.44 -12.94
N ALA A 70 1.10 -8.00 -14.04
CA ALA A 70 0.95 -8.87 -15.20
C ALA A 70 2.34 -9.36 -15.59
N LEU A 71 2.46 -10.65 -15.94
CA LEU A 71 3.71 -11.12 -16.53
C LEU A 71 3.83 -10.44 -17.90
N PRO A 72 5.01 -9.96 -18.28
CA PRO A 72 5.21 -9.47 -19.64
C PRO A 72 4.90 -10.62 -20.61
N GLU A 73 4.01 -10.39 -21.56
CA GLU A 73 3.61 -11.37 -22.57
C GLU A 73 4.36 -11.14 -23.89
N THR A 74 5.00 -9.97 -24.04
CA THR A 74 5.74 -9.57 -25.23
C THR A 74 7.20 -9.18 -24.93
N GLU A 75 8.07 -9.32 -25.93
CA GLU A 75 9.47 -8.86 -25.82
C GLU A 75 9.59 -7.37 -25.47
N LEU A 76 8.62 -6.55 -25.89
CA LEU A 76 8.59 -5.13 -25.57
C LEU A 76 8.32 -4.90 -24.09
N GLU A 77 7.34 -5.60 -23.52
CA GLU A 77 7.01 -5.53 -22.09
C GLU A 77 8.17 -6.04 -21.23
N GLU A 78 8.86 -7.10 -21.64
CA GLU A 78 10.07 -7.58 -20.94
C GLU A 78 11.16 -6.52 -20.88
N LYS A 79 11.41 -5.83 -22.01
CA LYS A 79 12.39 -4.74 -22.08
C LYS A 79 12.00 -3.58 -21.15
N LEU A 80 10.71 -3.21 -21.12
CA LEU A 80 10.19 -2.16 -20.23
C LEU A 80 10.32 -2.55 -18.75
N CYS A 81 9.93 -3.77 -18.37
CA CYS A 81 10.10 -4.27 -17.00
C CYS A 81 11.56 -4.27 -16.55
N ARG A 82 12.49 -4.62 -17.45
CA ARG A 82 13.93 -4.60 -17.15
C ARG A 82 14.45 -3.19 -16.86
N ILE A 83 14.02 -2.20 -17.64
CA ILE A 83 14.40 -0.79 -17.43
C ILE A 83 13.82 -0.29 -16.09
N TRP A 84 12.53 -0.56 -15.82
CA TRP A 84 11.90 -0.12 -14.57
C TRP A 84 12.50 -0.76 -13.31
N LYS A 85 13.00 -2.00 -13.37
CA LYS A 85 13.69 -2.64 -12.22
C LYS A 85 15.06 -2.04 -11.89
N GLN A 86 15.67 -1.27 -12.80
CA GLN A 86 17.00 -0.68 -12.60
C GLN A 86 16.97 0.70 -11.92
N THR A 87 15.78 1.26 -11.70
CA THR A 87 15.57 2.59 -11.09
C THR A 87 14.94 2.44 -9.71
#